data_AF-A0A8C0CJN0-F1
#
_entry.id   AF-A0A8C0CJN0-F1
#
_cell.length_a   1.000
_cell.length_b   1.000
_cell.length_c   1.000
_cell.angle_alpha   90.00
_cell.angle_beta   90.00
_cell.angle_gamma   90.00
#
_symmetry.space_group_name_H-M   'P 1'
#
loop_
_entity.id
_entity.type
_entity.pdbx_description
1 polymer ?
#
loop_
_entity_poly.entity_id
_entity_poly.type
_entity_poly.pdbx_seq_one_letter_code
_entity_poly.pdbx_strand_id
1 'polypeptide(L)'
;VVPSRNGMILKPHSHKDWQGRVATWFNQPVRRPPRAPRPPSGLLQPVVRCPTVRYHTKVGAGRGFSLEELRVAGIHKKGDSTAEELKLATQLTGPVMPIRHVYKKKARVITEEEKNFKVVASRRMTCAITWLFGIPAKRAKEAAEQDVEKKK
;
A
#
# COMPACT_ATOMS: atom_id res chain seq x y z
N VAL A 1 -34.56 -21.97 17.40
CA VAL A 1 -34.07 -23.34 17.72
C VAL A 1 -33.56 -23.30 19.15
N VAL A 2 -34.14 -24.09 20.04
CA VAL A 2 -33.63 -24.22 21.41
C VAL A 2 -32.36 -25.09 21.33
N PRO A 3 -31.21 -24.63 21.85
CA PRO A 3 -30.00 -25.43 21.81
C PRO A 3 -30.17 -26.71 22.64
N SER A 4 -29.87 -27.87 22.04
CA SER A 4 -30.12 -29.18 22.63
C SER A 4 -29.14 -29.53 23.77
N ARG A 5 -27.95 -28.89 23.82
CA ARG A 5 -26.88 -29.04 24.83
C ARG A 5 -26.00 -27.77 24.81
N ASN A 6 -24.72 -27.86 25.19
CA ASN A 6 -23.75 -26.75 25.12
C ASN A 6 -23.18 -26.56 23.70
N GLY A 7 -24.03 -26.11 22.77
CA GLY A 7 -23.65 -25.78 21.40
C GLY A 7 -23.35 -24.29 21.22
N MET A 8 -22.60 -23.93 20.19
CA MET A 8 -22.30 -22.53 19.88
C MET A 8 -23.58 -21.76 19.56
N ILE A 9 -23.75 -20.60 20.19
CA ILE A 9 -24.88 -19.71 19.90
C ILE A 9 -24.60 -19.05 18.55
N LEU A 10 -25.23 -19.58 17.50
CA LEU A 10 -25.14 -19.04 16.16
C LEU A 10 -26.04 -17.81 16.03
N LYS A 11 -25.55 -16.77 15.35
CA LYS A 11 -26.33 -15.64 14.87
C LYS A 11 -26.52 -15.75 13.35
N PRO A 12 -27.42 -16.62 12.85
CA PRO A 12 -27.68 -16.72 11.41
C PRO A 12 -28.36 -15.43 10.94
N HIS A 13 -27.81 -14.78 9.92
CA HIS A 13 -28.37 -13.53 9.38
C HIS A 13 -29.44 -13.81 8.30
N SER A 14 -30.27 -14.82 8.55
CA SER A 14 -31.31 -15.31 7.62
C SER A 14 -32.72 -14.90 8.04
N HIS A 15 -32.85 -13.84 8.85
CA HIS A 15 -34.11 -13.35 9.41
C HIS A 15 -34.92 -12.41 8.49
N LYS A 16 -34.41 -12.13 7.29
CA LYS A 16 -35.08 -11.34 6.24
C LYS A 16 -35.38 -12.24 5.05
N ASP A 17 -36.17 -11.75 4.10
CA ASP A 17 -36.43 -12.44 2.83
C ASP A 17 -35.15 -12.58 1.99
N TRP A 18 -34.36 -13.60 2.31
CA TRP A 18 -33.10 -13.92 1.64
C TRP A 18 -33.34 -14.80 0.41
N GLN A 19 -34.37 -15.65 0.44
CA GLN A 19 -34.75 -16.57 -0.63
C GLN A 19 -35.05 -15.84 -1.95
N GLY A 20 -35.73 -14.68 -1.88
CA GLY A 20 -35.99 -13.84 -3.05
C GLY A 20 -34.77 -13.04 -3.56
N ARG A 21 -33.66 -13.03 -2.83
CA ARG A 21 -32.42 -12.29 -3.16
C ARG A 21 -31.22 -13.22 -3.35
N VAL A 22 -31.47 -14.49 -3.67
CA VAL A 22 -30.41 -15.45 -3.97
C VAL A 22 -29.80 -15.13 -5.33
N ALA A 23 -28.57 -14.60 -5.33
CA ALA A 23 -27.80 -14.44 -6.55
C ALA A 23 -27.32 -15.82 -7.03
N THR A 24 -27.92 -16.32 -8.12
CA THR A 24 -27.47 -17.55 -8.78
C THR A 24 -26.31 -17.24 -9.74
N TRP A 25 -25.40 -18.20 -9.88
CA TRP A 25 -24.16 -18.04 -10.65
C TRP A 25 -24.14 -18.90 -11.92
N PHE A 26 -25.30 -19.37 -12.41
CA PHE A 26 -25.42 -20.18 -13.63
C PHE A 26 -24.92 -19.47 -14.90
N ASN A 27 -24.89 -18.14 -14.88
CA ASN A 27 -24.40 -17.31 -15.98
C ASN A 27 -22.89 -17.01 -15.92
N GLN A 28 -22.13 -17.58 -14.97
CA GLN A 28 -20.67 -17.47 -14.94
C GLN A 28 -19.96 -17.73 -16.28
N PRO A 29 -20.30 -18.79 -17.06
CA PRO A 29 -19.62 -19.06 -18.34
C PRO A 29 -19.91 -18.00 -19.40
N VAL A 30 -21.11 -17.38 -19.38
CA VAL A 30 -21.55 -16.41 -20.39
C VAL A 30 -21.20 -14.97 -20.01
N ARG A 31 -20.93 -14.69 -18.72
CA ARG A 31 -20.51 -13.36 -18.22
C ARG A 31 -19.11 -12.92 -18.66
N ARG A 32 -18.32 -13.79 -19.30
CA ARG A 32 -16.99 -13.44 -19.83
C ARG A 32 -17.15 -12.92 -21.27
N PRO A 33 -17.11 -11.59 -21.51
CA PRO A 33 -17.22 -11.08 -22.87
C PRO A 33 -16.02 -11.52 -23.72
N PRO A 34 -16.21 -11.73 -25.04
CA PRO A 34 -15.10 -11.94 -25.96
C PRO A 34 -14.16 -10.73 -25.93
N ARG A 35 -12.86 -10.99 -25.79
CA ARG A 35 -11.84 -9.94 -25.69
C ARG A 35 -11.58 -9.35 -27.08
N ALA A 36 -11.80 -8.05 -27.26
CA ALA A 36 -11.51 -7.32 -28.50
C ALA A 36 -9.99 -7.16 -28.73
N PRO A 37 -9.51 -6.95 -29.98
CA PRO A 37 -8.09 -7.00 -30.37
C PRO A 37 -7.26 -5.75 -30.02
N ARG A 38 -7.54 -5.10 -28.88
CA ARG A 38 -6.61 -4.09 -28.31
C ARG A 38 -5.54 -4.82 -27.47
N PRO A 39 -4.32 -4.27 -27.27
CA PRO A 39 -3.40 -4.80 -26.27
C PRO A 39 -4.18 -5.02 -24.95
N PRO A 40 -4.34 -6.28 -24.50
CA PRO A 40 -5.28 -6.61 -23.42
C PRO A 40 -4.86 -6.02 -22.07
N SER A 41 -3.62 -5.52 -22.00
CA SER A 41 -2.97 -4.94 -20.82
C SER A 41 -3.34 -3.48 -20.52
N GLY A 42 -3.96 -2.74 -21.44
CA GLY A 42 -4.21 -1.30 -21.24
C GLY A 42 -2.94 -0.44 -21.21
N LEU A 43 -3.03 0.77 -20.64
CA LEU A 43 -1.93 1.75 -20.55
C LEU A 43 -0.86 1.29 -19.53
N LEU A 44 0.37 1.79 -19.70
CA LEU A 44 1.42 1.66 -18.69
C LEU A 44 0.98 2.28 -17.36
N GLN A 45 1.16 1.53 -16.28
CA GLN A 45 0.79 1.93 -14.92
C GLN A 45 2.05 2.19 -14.09
N PRO A 46 2.08 3.26 -13.27
CA PRO A 46 3.23 3.54 -12.42
C PRO A 46 3.32 2.54 -11.26
N VAL A 47 4.52 2.46 -10.70
CA VAL A 47 4.85 1.59 -9.57
C VAL A 47 4.53 2.32 -8.27
N VAL A 48 3.52 1.89 -7.51
CA VAL A 48 3.01 2.61 -6.32
C VAL A 48 3.01 1.72 -5.07
N ARG A 49 3.40 2.26 -3.91
CA ARG A 49 3.31 1.58 -2.61
C ARG A 49 1.88 1.66 -2.06
N CYS A 50 1.40 0.56 -1.45
CA CYS A 50 0.09 0.58 -0.82
C CYS A 50 0.07 1.47 0.45
N PRO A 51 -1.06 2.13 0.76
CA PRO A 51 -1.08 3.22 1.73
C PRO A 51 -0.99 2.79 3.20
N THR A 52 -1.44 1.59 3.55
CA THR A 52 -1.53 1.17 4.96
C THR A 52 -0.25 0.51 5.46
N VAL A 53 0.01 0.63 6.77
CA VAL A 53 1.17 -0.02 7.42
C VAL A 53 1.22 -1.54 7.16
N ARG A 54 0.07 -2.20 7.01
CA ARG A 54 0.03 -3.64 6.70
C ARG A 54 0.53 -3.96 5.29
N TYR A 55 0.34 -3.05 4.33
CA TYR A 55 0.60 -3.31 2.92
C TYR A 55 1.70 -2.42 2.32
N HIS A 56 2.31 -1.50 3.06
CA HIS A 56 3.33 -0.57 2.56
C HIS A 56 4.62 -1.24 2.02
N THR A 57 4.85 -2.51 2.36
CA THR A 57 5.93 -3.35 1.81
C THR A 57 5.59 -3.92 0.43
N LYS A 58 4.29 -3.93 0.08
CA LYS A 58 3.79 -4.32 -1.23
C LYS A 58 3.73 -3.12 -2.15
N VAL A 59 3.94 -3.41 -3.42
CA VAL A 59 4.00 -2.46 -4.51
C VAL A 59 3.04 -2.99 -5.55
N GLY A 60 2.20 -2.11 -6.08
CA GLY A 60 1.20 -2.44 -7.06
C GLY A 60 1.25 -1.47 -8.24
N ALA A 61 0.43 -1.78 -9.24
CA ALA A 61 0.25 -0.90 -10.37
C ALA A 61 -0.73 0.20 -10.00
N GLY A 62 -0.32 1.46 -10.19
CA GLY A 62 -1.13 2.64 -9.92
C GLY A 62 -2.13 2.93 -11.04
N ARG A 63 -2.93 3.97 -10.84
CA ARG A 63 -3.94 4.40 -11.83
C ARG A 63 -3.34 5.08 -13.07
N GLY A 64 -2.28 5.87 -12.89
CA GLY A 64 -1.61 6.63 -13.95
C GLY A 64 -0.51 7.53 -13.38
N PHE A 65 0.43 7.95 -14.24
CA PHE A 65 1.59 8.76 -13.85
C PHE A 65 1.19 10.14 -13.32
N SER A 66 1.97 10.65 -12.37
CA SER A 66 1.79 12.01 -11.85
C SER A 66 2.29 13.05 -12.87
N LEU A 67 1.77 14.28 -12.79
CA LEU A 67 2.21 15.36 -13.68
C LEU A 67 3.68 15.71 -13.49
N GLU A 68 4.21 15.54 -12.28
CA GLU A 68 5.63 15.74 -11.97
C GLU A 68 6.49 14.67 -12.64
N GLU A 69 6.09 13.41 -12.55
CA GLU A 69 6.77 12.30 -13.25
C GLU A 69 6.81 12.51 -14.76
N LEU A 70 5.70 12.98 -15.35
CA LEU A 70 5.63 13.26 -16.78
C LEU A 70 6.50 14.45 -17.20
N ARG A 71 6.58 15.48 -16.36
CA ARG A 71 7.47 16.64 -16.58
C ARG A 71 8.95 16.23 -16.51
N VAL A 72 9.34 15.45 -15.51
CA VAL A 72 10.71 14.94 -15.36
C VAL A 72 11.08 14.00 -16.49
N ALA A 73 10.14 13.21 -16.99
CA ALA A 73 10.34 12.34 -18.14
C ALA A 73 10.40 13.09 -19.48
N GLY A 74 10.13 14.40 -19.51
CA GLY A 74 10.13 15.21 -20.74
C GLY A 74 9.02 14.83 -21.74
N ILE A 75 7.98 14.12 -21.29
CA ILE A 75 6.93 13.61 -22.17
C ILE A 75 5.86 14.68 -22.36
N HIS A 76 5.96 15.44 -23.44
CA HIS A 76 4.90 16.29 -23.97
C HIS A 76 4.17 15.57 -25.11
N LYS A 77 2.86 15.81 -25.28
CA LYS A 77 1.92 15.03 -26.12
C LYS A 77 2.22 14.95 -27.64
N LYS A 78 3.37 15.39 -28.15
CA LYS A 78 3.62 15.48 -29.60
C LYS A 78 4.90 14.76 -30.02
N GLY A 79 4.72 13.73 -30.85
CA GLY A 79 5.76 13.02 -31.58
C GLY A 79 5.19 11.71 -32.12
N ASP A 80 5.09 11.59 -33.45
CA ASP A 80 4.73 10.34 -34.12
C ASP A 80 5.99 9.52 -34.44
N SER A 81 5.83 8.21 -34.62
CA SER A 81 6.93 7.27 -34.90
C SER A 81 7.31 7.26 -36.38
N THR A 82 8.53 6.82 -36.68
CA THR A 82 9.04 6.71 -38.04
C THR A 82 8.40 5.52 -38.78
N ALA A 83 8.34 5.56 -40.12
CA ALA A 83 7.65 4.55 -40.93
C ALA A 83 8.22 3.12 -40.79
N GLU A 84 9.47 2.99 -40.34
CA GLU A 84 10.14 1.71 -40.11
C GLU A 84 9.71 1.06 -38.79
N GLU A 85 9.54 1.87 -37.74
CA GLU A 85 9.06 1.43 -36.42
C GLU A 85 7.60 0.95 -36.48
N LEU A 86 6.80 1.56 -37.35
CA LEU A 86 5.42 1.15 -37.59
C LEU A 86 5.31 -0.25 -38.19
N LYS A 87 6.29 -0.69 -39.00
CA LYS A 87 6.29 -2.02 -39.64
C LYS A 87 6.72 -3.13 -38.68
N LEU A 88 7.49 -2.81 -37.65
CA LEU A 88 7.98 -3.75 -36.63
C LEU A 88 7.05 -3.86 -35.41
N ALA A 89 6.04 -3.01 -35.30
CA ALA A 89 5.14 -2.96 -34.16
C ALA A 89 4.31 -4.25 -34.03
N THR A 90 4.53 -5.00 -32.94
CA THR A 90 3.79 -6.23 -32.60
C THR A 90 3.06 -6.07 -31.27
N GLN A 91 1.97 -6.81 -31.10
CA GLN A 91 1.19 -6.77 -29.86
C GLN A 91 1.91 -7.53 -28.75
N LEU A 92 2.26 -6.82 -27.66
CA LEU A 92 2.72 -7.48 -26.44
C LEU A 92 1.55 -8.16 -25.73
N THR A 93 1.73 -9.46 -25.43
CA THR A 93 0.75 -10.24 -24.66
C THR A 93 1.13 -10.20 -23.18
N GLY A 94 0.23 -9.69 -22.33
CA GLY A 94 0.48 -9.52 -20.90
C GLY A 94 0.87 -8.08 -20.51
N PRO A 95 1.09 -7.81 -19.21
CA PRO A 95 1.40 -6.47 -18.72
C PRO A 95 2.68 -5.91 -19.34
N VAL A 96 2.57 -4.73 -19.95
CA VAL A 96 3.72 -3.98 -20.49
C VAL A 96 4.57 -3.55 -19.29
N MET A 97 5.69 -4.25 -19.06
CA MET A 97 6.56 -4.14 -17.86
C MET A 97 5.90 -4.60 -16.54
N PRO A 98 5.92 -5.90 -16.23
CA PRO A 98 5.39 -6.41 -14.96
C PRO A 98 6.22 -5.95 -13.75
N ILE A 99 5.52 -5.47 -12.73
CA ILE A 99 6.12 -5.08 -11.44
C ILE A 99 6.69 -6.32 -10.74
N ARG A 100 7.99 -6.30 -10.45
CA ARG A 100 8.69 -7.39 -9.74
C ARG A 100 9.18 -6.91 -8.39
N HIS A 101 8.89 -7.70 -7.37
CA HIS A 101 9.46 -7.53 -6.04
C HIS A 101 10.82 -8.22 -5.97
N VAL A 102 11.90 -7.46 -6.08
CA VAL A 102 13.26 -8.00 -5.95
C VAL A 102 13.87 -7.54 -4.63
N TYR A 103 14.12 -8.48 -3.74
CA TYR A 103 14.88 -8.24 -2.52
C TYR A 103 15.95 -9.31 -2.37
N LYS A 104 17.21 -8.91 -2.51
CA LYS A 104 18.37 -9.79 -2.28
C LYS A 104 19.34 -9.08 -1.34
N LYS A 105 19.52 -9.61 -0.13
CA LYS A 105 20.59 -9.18 0.79
C LYS A 105 21.71 -10.22 0.76
N LYS A 106 22.96 -9.75 0.73
CA LYS A 106 24.15 -10.60 0.89
C LYS A 106 24.46 -10.74 2.38
N ALA A 107 25.00 -11.89 2.78
CA ALA A 107 25.48 -12.09 4.15
C ALA A 107 26.61 -11.09 4.46
N ARG A 108 26.61 -10.56 5.70
CA ARG A 108 27.61 -9.62 6.20
C ARG A 108 28.00 -10.04 7.62
N VAL A 109 29.24 -9.78 7.99
CA VAL A 109 29.72 -9.97 9.37
C VAL A 109 29.05 -8.92 10.26
N ILE A 110 28.51 -9.36 11.40
CA ILE A 110 27.82 -8.50 12.37
C ILE A 110 28.85 -7.59 13.04
N THR A 111 28.64 -6.28 12.99
CA THR A 111 29.53 -5.29 13.63
C THR A 111 29.35 -5.32 15.16
N GLU A 112 30.35 -4.81 15.90
CA GLU A 112 30.27 -4.73 17.36
C GLU A 112 29.12 -3.82 17.85
N GLU A 113 28.81 -2.77 17.09
CA GLU A 113 27.69 -1.87 17.35
C GLU A 113 26.33 -2.58 17.24
N GLU A 114 26.13 -3.43 16.22
CA GLU A 114 24.90 -4.21 16.06
C GLU A 114 24.70 -5.21 17.20
N LYS A 115 25.80 -5.76 17.75
CA LYS A 115 25.76 -6.65 18.93
C LYS A 115 25.40 -5.89 20.20
N ASN A 116 25.89 -4.66 20.33
CA ASN A 116 25.67 -3.82 21.51
C ASN A 116 24.33 -3.07 21.47
N PHE A 117 23.64 -3.04 20.32
CA PHE A 117 22.37 -2.33 20.17
C PHE A 117 21.22 -3.01 20.94
N LYS A 118 20.76 -2.33 22.00
CA LYS A 118 19.63 -2.80 22.83
C LYS A 118 18.27 -2.47 22.21
N VAL A 119 17.81 -3.31 21.26
CA VAL A 119 16.55 -3.14 20.51
C VAL A 119 15.32 -2.93 21.43
N VAL A 120 15.20 -3.71 22.51
CA VAL A 120 14.02 -3.63 23.38
C VAL A 120 14.02 -2.33 24.19
N ALA A 121 15.19 -1.90 24.67
CA ALA A 121 15.31 -0.66 25.43
C ALA A 121 15.03 0.56 24.55
N SER A 122 15.53 0.59 23.31
CA SER A 122 15.25 1.66 22.35
C SER A 122 13.76 1.72 21.97
N ARG A 123 13.12 0.57 21.74
CA ARG A 123 11.66 0.49 21.51
C ARG A 123 10.87 1.07 22.68
N ARG A 124 11.20 0.71 23.92
CA ARG A 124 10.49 1.22 25.12
C ARG A 124 10.71 2.72 25.31
N MET A 125 11.95 3.19 25.14
CA MET A 125 12.30 4.60 25.27
C MET A 125 11.60 5.45 24.21
N THR A 126 11.58 5.02 22.95
CA THR A 126 10.87 5.73 21.87
C THR A 126 9.37 5.79 22.14
N CYS A 127 8.73 4.69 22.57
CA CYS A 127 7.32 4.71 22.97
C CYS A 127 7.07 5.72 24.12
N ALA A 128 7.92 5.74 25.15
CA ALA A 128 7.81 6.69 26.26
C ALA A 128 7.98 8.15 25.80
N ILE A 129 8.97 8.43 24.93
CA ILE A 129 9.20 9.76 24.36
C ILE A 129 7.99 10.20 23.53
N THR A 130 7.44 9.34 22.67
CA THR A 130 6.25 9.68 21.87
C THR A 130 5.02 9.93 22.73
N TRP A 131 4.86 9.18 23.82
CA TRP A 131 3.73 9.34 24.73
C TRP A 131 3.87 10.59 25.61
N LEU A 132 5.08 10.91 26.04
CA LEU A 132 5.36 12.04 26.94
C LEU A 132 5.73 13.32 26.20
N PHE A 133 5.79 13.36 24.87
CA PHE A 133 6.39 14.45 24.08
C PHE A 133 5.99 15.87 24.53
N GLY A 134 4.71 16.11 24.84
CA GLY A 134 4.22 17.43 25.24
C GLY A 134 4.58 17.86 26.66
N ILE A 135 4.82 16.92 27.58
CA ILE A 135 5.01 17.22 29.01
C ILE A 135 6.36 17.89 29.28
N PRO A 136 7.51 17.40 28.76
CA PRO A 136 8.79 18.10 28.88
C PRO A 136 8.79 19.47 28.22
N ALA A 137 8.15 19.63 27.05
CA ALA A 137 8.04 20.93 26.38
C ALA A 137 7.25 21.94 27.22
N LYS A 138 6.17 21.50 27.87
CA LYS A 138 5.41 22.32 28.80
C LYS A 138 6.22 22.69 30.06
N ARG A 139 6.89 21.71 30.69
CA ARG A 139 7.74 21.95 31.87
C ARG A 139 8.91 22.89 31.56
N ALA A 140 9.51 22.79 30.38
CA ALA A 140 10.59 23.68 29.95
C ALA A 140 10.11 25.13 29.76
N LYS A 141 8.88 25.33 29.25
CA LYS A 141 8.26 26.66 29.14
C LYS A 141 7.95 27.25 30.52
N GLU A 142 7.32 26.47 31.39
CA GLU A 142 6.99 26.89 32.76
C GLU A 142 8.26 27.21 33.57
N ALA A 143 9.33 26.42 33.43
CA ALA A 143 10.61 26.70 34.07
C ALA A 143 11.25 28.00 33.53
N ALA A 144 11.22 28.23 32.22
CA ALA A 144 11.74 29.46 31.62
C ALA A 144 10.94 30.70 32.06
N GLU A 145 9.61 30.59 32.17
CA GLU A 145 8.74 31.66 32.68
C GLU A 145 9.04 31.97 34.16
N GLN A 146 9.22 30.94 35.00
CA GLN A 146 9.62 31.12 36.40
C GLN A 146 11.02 31.73 36.56
N ASP A 147 11.98 31.37 35.70
CA ASP A 147 13.32 31.95 35.72
C ASP A 147 13.33 33.42 35.25
N VAL A 148 12.41 33.81 34.38
CA VAL A 148 12.19 35.21 33.99
C VAL A 148 11.53 35.99 35.13
N GLU A 149 10.56 35.38 35.81
CA GLU A 149 9.87 36.01 36.94
C GLU A 149 10.79 36.19 38.17
N LYS A 150 11.68 35.24 38.44
CA LYS A 150 12.70 35.35 39.51
C LYS A 150 13.80 36.38 39.23
N LYS A 151 13.98 36.77 37.96
CA LYS A 151 14.97 37.78 37.54
C LYS A 151 14.39 39.19 37.47
N LYS A 152 13.07 39.34 37.59
CA LYS A 152 12.41 40.62 37.85
C LYS A 152 12.43 40.93 39.33
#